data_AF-A0AA37LWQ4-F1
#
_entry.id   AF-A0AA37LWQ4-F1
#
_cell.length_a   1.000
_cell.length_b   1.000
_cell.length_c   1.000
_cell.angle_alpha   90.00
_cell.angle_beta   90.00
_cell.angle_gamma   90.00
#
_symmetry.space_group_name_H-M   'P 1'
#
loop_
_entity.id
_entity.type
_entity.pdbx_description
1 polymer ?
#
loop_
_entity_poly.entity_id
_entity_poly.type
_entity_poly.pdbx_seq_one_letter_code
_entity_poly.pdbx_strand_id
1 'polypeptide(L)'
;MQGKLMEVDLGDEVRARNQAMTEKAARRLLGEVDGADADNPDGRRAKKPRLGRDGKPWRPRNRRNSDDIKRDQLVEEILRENRLDVYDVPETQQPQYEGDGDADDRIAEEFRREFMDAMVQRQQKKKTAAPPARAGARKADEEVLKGPKLGGSRNARAAMRDLLLKKEKEKESRR
;
A
#
# COMPACT_ATOMS: atom_id res chain seq x y z
N MET A 1 -13.83 -17.44 -37.85
CA MET A 1 -13.05 -16.60 -38.80
C MET A 1 -11.57 -16.81 -38.49
N GLN A 2 -10.84 -17.57 -39.30
CA GLN A 2 -9.40 -17.78 -39.13
C GLN A 2 -8.66 -16.55 -39.66
N GLY A 3 -7.88 -15.89 -38.79
CA GLY A 3 -7.10 -14.71 -39.17
C GLY A 3 -5.95 -15.10 -40.09
N LYS A 4 -5.85 -14.47 -41.25
CA LYS A 4 -4.75 -14.67 -42.20
C LYS A 4 -3.55 -13.83 -41.74
N LEU A 5 -2.51 -14.48 -41.25
CA LEU A 5 -1.24 -13.80 -40.93
C LEU A 5 -0.60 -13.31 -42.23
N MET A 6 -0.37 -12.00 -42.32
CA MET A 6 0.40 -11.42 -43.43
C MET A 6 1.87 -11.42 -43.05
N GLU A 7 2.69 -12.06 -43.87
CA GLU A 7 4.15 -12.03 -43.73
C GLU A 7 4.66 -10.73 -44.34
N VAL A 8 5.31 -9.91 -43.52
CA VAL A 8 5.98 -8.68 -43.95
C VAL A 8 7.48 -8.96 -43.92
N ASP A 9 8.14 -8.94 -45.09
CA ASP A 9 9.60 -9.06 -45.15
C ASP A 9 10.25 -7.74 -44.74
N LEU A 10 10.97 -7.77 -43.62
CA LEU A 10 11.63 -6.62 -43.00
C LEU A 10 13.08 -6.44 -43.51
N GLY A 11 13.51 -7.26 -44.47
CA GLY A 11 14.84 -7.20 -45.07
C GLY A 11 15.93 -7.92 -44.27
N ASP A 12 17.09 -8.09 -44.90
CA ASP A 12 18.19 -8.91 -44.39
C ASP A 12 18.87 -8.32 -43.14
N GLU A 13 18.89 -7.00 -42.98
CA GLU A 13 19.48 -6.34 -41.81
C GLU A 13 18.69 -6.65 -40.53
N VAL A 14 17.36 -6.62 -40.60
CA VAL A 14 16.48 -6.95 -39.48
C VAL A 14 16.58 -8.44 -39.16
N ARG A 15 16.69 -9.28 -40.19
CA ARG A 15 16.91 -10.73 -40.05
C ARG A 15 18.21 -11.05 -39.32
N ALA A 16 19.33 -10.44 -39.72
CA ALA A 16 20.63 -10.62 -39.09
C ALA A 16 20.63 -10.13 -37.63
N ARG A 17 20.01 -8.98 -37.34
CA ARG A 17 19.87 -8.46 -35.97
C ARG A 17 19.04 -9.39 -35.08
N ASN A 18 17.93 -9.92 -35.61
CA ASN A 18 17.08 -10.85 -34.88
C ASN A 18 17.81 -12.16 -34.60
N GLN A 19 18.54 -12.69 -35.59
CA GLN A 19 19.38 -13.88 -35.40
C GLN A 19 20.42 -13.65 -34.29
N ALA A 20 21.16 -12.54 -34.32
CA ALA A 20 22.14 -12.22 -33.29
C ALA A 20 21.52 -12.08 -31.88
N MET A 21 20.32 -11.49 -31.78
CA MET A 21 19.59 -11.38 -30.51
C MET A 21 19.10 -12.74 -30.00
N THR A 22 18.58 -13.59 -30.89
CA THR A 22 18.11 -14.94 -30.57
C THR A 22 19.27 -15.84 -30.17
N GLU A 23 20.39 -15.79 -30.87
CA GLU A 23 21.61 -16.54 -30.53
C GLU A 23 22.16 -16.12 -29.16
N LYS A 24 22.19 -14.81 -28.88
CA LYS A 24 22.60 -14.30 -27.57
C LYS A 24 21.65 -14.75 -26.45
N ALA A 25 20.35 -14.77 -26.70
CA ALA A 25 19.37 -15.28 -25.75
C ALA A 25 19.52 -16.80 -25.54
N ALA A 26 19.77 -17.56 -26.60
CA ALA A 26 20.00 -19.00 -26.55
C ALA A 26 21.27 -19.35 -25.75
N ARG A 27 22.38 -18.62 -25.94
CA ARG A 27 23.60 -18.78 -25.14
C ARG A 27 23.37 -18.53 -23.66
N ARG A 28 22.62 -17.45 -23.33
CA ARG A 28 22.23 -17.16 -21.94
C ARG A 28 21.35 -18.27 -21.34
N LEU A 29 20.43 -18.84 -22.11
CA LEU A 29 19.59 -19.96 -21.67
C LEU A 29 20.41 -21.23 -21.42
N LEU A 30 21.43 -21.47 -22.23
CA LEU A 30 22.39 -22.57 -22.06
C LEU A 30 23.38 -22.33 -20.91
N GLY A 31 23.32 -21.16 -20.26
CA GLY A 31 24.19 -20.81 -19.13
C GLY A 31 25.59 -20.33 -19.53
N GLU A 32 25.82 -20.06 -20.82
CA GLU A 32 27.06 -19.45 -21.29
C GLU A 32 27.01 -17.94 -21.03
N VAL A 33 27.59 -17.55 -19.90
CA VAL A 33 27.69 -16.14 -19.49
C VAL A 33 28.89 -15.54 -20.23
N ASP A 34 28.64 -14.82 -21.33
CA ASP A 34 29.67 -13.94 -21.91
C ASP A 34 30.19 -13.01 -20.79
N GLY A 35 31.51 -12.92 -20.61
CA GLY A 35 32.16 -12.19 -19.50
C GLY A 35 31.78 -10.69 -19.36
N ALA A 36 31.01 -10.13 -20.29
CA ALA A 36 30.41 -8.80 -20.18
C ALA A 36 29.17 -8.74 -19.25
N ASP A 37 28.54 -9.88 -18.93
CA ASP A 37 27.42 -9.99 -18.00
C ASP A 37 27.82 -10.63 -16.64
N ALA A 38 29.07 -11.10 -16.50
CA ALA A 38 29.57 -11.81 -15.31
C ALA A 38 29.72 -10.91 -14.06
N ASP A 39 29.89 -9.59 -14.24
CA ASP A 39 30.04 -8.63 -13.12
C ASP A 39 28.72 -8.20 -12.47
N ASN A 40 27.57 -8.77 -12.88
CA ASN A 40 26.28 -8.33 -12.36
C ASN A 40 25.26 -9.48 -12.27
N PRO A 41 25.11 -10.13 -11.10
CA PRO A 41 24.25 -11.30 -10.93
C PRO A 41 22.75 -11.02 -11.15
N ASP A 42 22.35 -9.74 -11.25
CA ASP A 42 20.96 -9.31 -11.42
C ASP A 42 20.60 -8.88 -12.86
N GLY A 43 21.53 -8.94 -13.82
CA GLY A 43 21.30 -8.56 -15.24
C GLY A 43 20.85 -7.12 -15.48
N ARG A 44 20.73 -6.31 -14.42
CA ARG A 44 20.33 -4.90 -14.49
C ARG A 44 21.59 -4.05 -14.48
N ARG A 45 22.02 -3.59 -15.66
CA ARG A 45 23.01 -2.51 -15.80
C ARG A 45 22.71 -1.45 -14.74
N ALA A 46 23.68 -1.13 -13.87
CA ALA A 46 23.50 -0.18 -12.79
C ALA A 46 23.03 1.16 -13.36
N LYS A 47 21.72 1.43 -13.27
CA LYS A 47 21.14 2.67 -13.79
C LYS A 47 21.61 3.82 -12.90
N LYS A 48 22.08 4.90 -13.51
CA LYS A 48 22.44 6.14 -12.81
C LYS A 48 21.32 6.49 -11.79
N PRO A 49 21.64 6.83 -10.54
CA PRO A 49 20.62 7.18 -9.54
C PRO A 49 19.73 8.29 -10.09
N ARG A 50 18.41 8.06 -10.10
CA ARG A 50 17.46 9.10 -10.56
C ARG A 50 17.63 10.31 -9.65
N LEU A 51 17.78 11.49 -10.23
CA LEU A 51 17.86 12.72 -9.46
C LEU A 51 16.46 13.26 -9.19
N GLY A 52 16.18 13.65 -7.95
CA GLY A 52 14.95 14.37 -7.61
C GLY A 52 14.98 15.81 -8.12
N ARG A 53 13.84 16.51 -7.99
CA ARG A 53 13.69 17.93 -8.35
C ARG A 53 14.75 18.84 -7.68
N ASP A 54 15.22 18.44 -6.50
CA ASP A 54 16.20 19.15 -5.68
C ASP A 54 17.66 18.79 -5.99
N GLY A 55 17.93 18.05 -7.05
CA GLY A 55 19.30 17.63 -7.39
C GLY A 55 19.88 16.55 -6.46
N LYS A 56 19.08 15.98 -5.57
CA LYS A 56 19.50 14.90 -4.64
C LYS A 56 19.12 13.53 -5.21
N PRO A 57 19.92 12.47 -5.01
CA PRO A 57 19.55 11.13 -5.43
C PRO A 57 18.21 10.71 -4.85
N TRP A 58 17.31 10.23 -5.71
CA TRP A 58 16.00 9.72 -5.35
C TRP A 58 16.16 8.51 -4.44
N ARG A 59 15.88 8.68 -3.16
CA ARG A 59 15.90 7.57 -2.20
C ARG A 59 14.63 6.75 -2.38
N PRO A 60 14.73 5.43 -2.59
CA PRO A 60 13.54 4.59 -2.57
C PRO A 60 12.88 4.71 -1.19
N ARG A 61 11.56 4.82 -1.17
CA ARG A 61 10.78 4.75 0.07
C ARG A 61 11.04 3.41 0.74
N ASN A 62 11.17 3.39 2.07
CA ASN A 62 11.39 2.17 2.84
C ASN A 62 10.24 1.18 2.55
N ARG A 63 10.51 0.20 1.69
CA ARG A 63 9.60 -0.92 1.42
C ARG A 63 9.90 -1.99 2.47
N ARG A 64 8.92 -2.83 2.78
CA ARG A 64 9.14 -4.00 3.65
C ARG A 64 10.29 -4.80 3.05
N ASN A 65 11.33 -5.05 3.85
CA ASN A 65 12.47 -5.86 3.44
C ASN A 65 12.04 -7.33 3.34
N SER A 66 12.84 -8.16 2.68
CA SER A 66 12.61 -9.61 2.62
C SER A 66 12.40 -10.21 4.01
N ASP A 67 13.11 -9.71 5.01
CA ASP A 67 13.03 -10.18 6.39
C ASP A 67 11.74 -9.72 7.07
N ASP A 68 11.23 -8.53 6.72
CA ASP A 68 9.92 -8.07 7.18
C ASP A 68 8.81 -8.96 6.62
N ILE A 69 8.91 -9.35 5.34
CA ILE A 69 7.96 -10.26 4.70
C ILE A 69 7.95 -11.63 5.39
N LYS A 70 9.13 -12.19 5.67
CA LYS A 70 9.23 -13.49 6.37
C LYS A 70 8.67 -13.43 7.79
N ARG A 71 8.88 -12.31 8.51
CA ARG A 71 8.29 -12.10 9.84
C ARG A 71 6.77 -12.00 9.75
N ASP A 72 6.26 -11.24 8.79
CA ASP A 72 4.82 -11.10 8.56
C ASP A 72 4.20 -12.48 8.24
N GLN A 73 4.84 -13.29 7.39
CA GLN A 73 4.42 -14.66 7.08
C GLN A 73 4.34 -15.55 8.32
N LEU A 74 5.39 -15.58 9.15
CA LEU A 74 5.41 -16.38 10.38
C LEU A 74 4.31 -15.94 11.35
N VAL A 75 4.09 -14.62 11.48
CA VAL A 75 3.01 -14.08 12.33
C VAL A 75 1.64 -14.49 11.80
N GLU A 76 1.43 -14.47 10.48
CA GLU A 76 0.21 -14.94 9.85
C GLU A 76 -0.03 -16.43 10.07
N GLU A 77 1.01 -17.26 9.97
CA GLU A 77 0.95 -18.70 10.27
C GLU A 77 0.55 -18.94 11.73
N ILE A 78 1.22 -18.29 12.69
CA ILE A 78 0.90 -18.41 14.12
C ILE A 78 -0.54 -17.94 14.39
N LEU A 79 -0.98 -16.83 13.80
CA LEU A 79 -2.35 -16.35 13.96
C LEU A 79 -3.36 -17.28 13.29
N ARG A 80 -3.01 -17.92 12.18
CA ARG A 80 -3.86 -18.90 11.49
C ARG A 80 -4.01 -20.17 12.32
N GLU A 81 -2.92 -20.67 12.89
CA GLU A 81 -2.92 -21.86 13.74
C GLU A 81 -3.64 -21.63 15.08
N ASN A 82 -3.52 -20.43 15.65
CA ASN A 82 -4.14 -20.09 16.94
C ASN A 82 -5.54 -19.44 16.81
N ARG A 83 -6.07 -19.26 15.59
CA ARG A 83 -7.47 -18.87 15.41
C ARG A 83 -8.33 -20.05 15.88
N LEU A 84 -8.85 -19.95 17.10
CA LEU A 84 -9.93 -20.81 17.56
C LEU A 84 -11.15 -20.53 16.66
N ASP A 85 -11.61 -21.55 15.93
CA ASP A 85 -12.87 -21.57 15.16
C ASP A 85 -14.10 -21.56 16.10
N VAL A 86 -14.12 -20.66 17.08
CA VAL A 86 -15.22 -20.52 18.05
C VAL A 86 -16.34 -19.65 17.49
N TYR A 87 -16.07 -18.89 16.43
CA TYR A 87 -17.07 -18.13 15.70
C TYR A 87 -17.04 -18.56 14.25
N ASP A 88 -18.20 -18.99 13.75
CA ASP A 88 -18.47 -19.14 12.32
C ASP A 88 -18.23 -17.78 11.65
N VAL A 89 -17.03 -17.58 11.11
CA VAL A 89 -16.74 -16.44 10.25
C VAL A 89 -17.25 -16.83 8.87
N PRO A 90 -18.32 -16.20 8.36
CA PRO A 90 -18.80 -16.54 7.03
C PRO A 90 -17.65 -16.33 6.04
N GLU A 91 -17.38 -17.36 5.24
CA GLU A 91 -16.36 -17.29 4.18
C GLU A 91 -16.61 -16.03 3.37
N THR A 92 -15.57 -15.20 3.23
CA THR A 92 -15.60 -14.05 2.32
C THR A 92 -15.76 -14.62 0.92
N GLN A 93 -16.99 -14.61 0.43
CA GLN A 93 -17.35 -15.00 -0.92
C GLN A 93 -16.46 -14.19 -1.87
N GLN A 94 -15.54 -14.90 -2.53
CA GLN A 94 -14.86 -14.37 -3.70
C GLN A 94 -15.97 -14.02 -4.69
N PRO A 95 -16.13 -12.76 -5.11
CA PRO A 95 -17.15 -12.41 -6.08
C PRO A 95 -16.92 -13.27 -7.33
N GLN A 96 -17.83 -14.19 -7.59
CA GLN A 96 -17.88 -14.95 -8.83
C GLN A 96 -18.32 -13.96 -9.91
N TYR A 97 -17.35 -13.44 -10.65
CA TYR A 97 -17.58 -12.48 -11.73
C TYR A 97 -18.03 -13.20 -13.00
N GLU A 98 -19.25 -13.70 -13.01
CA GLU A 98 -19.91 -14.18 -14.23
C GLU A 98 -20.56 -13.01 -14.97
N GLY A 99 -19.94 -12.63 -16.08
CA GLY A 99 -20.47 -11.66 -17.03
C GLY A 99 -19.58 -11.65 -18.26
N ASP A 100 -20.13 -11.29 -19.42
CA ASP A 100 -19.48 -11.31 -20.73
C ASP A 100 -19.18 -9.87 -21.23
N GLY A 101 -18.97 -8.93 -20.31
CA GLY A 101 -18.65 -7.53 -20.61
C GLY A 101 -17.16 -7.24 -20.45
N ASP A 102 -16.62 -6.30 -21.22
CA ASP A 102 -15.23 -5.87 -21.11
C ASP A 102 -14.92 -5.43 -19.66
N ALA A 103 -13.69 -5.74 -19.20
CA ALA A 103 -13.29 -5.44 -17.82
C ALA A 103 -13.43 -3.95 -17.48
N ASP A 104 -13.20 -3.08 -18.46
CA ASP A 104 -13.30 -1.63 -18.33
C ASP A 104 -14.75 -1.16 -18.13
N ASP A 105 -15.74 -1.79 -18.79
CA ASP A 105 -17.16 -1.45 -18.64
C ASP A 105 -17.67 -1.80 -17.23
N ARG A 106 -17.21 -2.92 -16.67
CA ARG A 106 -17.54 -3.31 -15.29
C ARG A 106 -16.98 -2.32 -14.28
N ILE A 107 -15.72 -1.91 -14.46
CA ILE A 107 -15.07 -0.90 -13.62
C ILE A 107 -15.81 0.43 -13.72
N ALA A 108 -16.31 0.81 -14.91
CA ALA A 108 -17.09 2.02 -15.10
C ALA A 108 -18.44 1.98 -14.37
N GLU A 109 -19.11 0.84 -14.37
CA GLU A 109 -20.38 0.65 -13.64
C GLU A 109 -20.18 0.66 -12.12
N GLU A 110 -19.15 -0.03 -11.61
CA GLU A 110 -18.78 0.00 -10.19
C GLU A 110 -18.46 1.42 -9.74
N PHE A 111 -17.62 2.13 -10.50
CA PHE A 111 -17.28 3.52 -10.22
C PHE A 111 -18.52 4.43 -10.21
N ARG A 112 -19.46 4.25 -11.15
CA ARG A 112 -20.70 5.02 -11.19
C ARG A 112 -21.55 4.77 -9.95
N ARG A 113 -21.65 3.51 -9.49
CA ARG A 113 -22.40 3.14 -8.27
C ARG A 113 -21.76 3.76 -7.03
N GLU A 114 -20.45 3.58 -6.85
CA GLU A 114 -19.71 4.12 -5.71
C GLU A 114 -19.76 5.66 -5.66
N PHE A 115 -19.63 6.32 -6.81
CA PHE A 115 -19.68 7.78 -6.89
C PHE A 115 -21.05 8.35 -6.49
N MET A 116 -22.13 7.72 -6.94
CA MET A 116 -23.49 8.12 -6.57
C MET A 116 -23.77 7.87 -5.09
N ASP A 117 -23.31 6.75 -4.54
CA ASP A 117 -23.44 6.48 -3.10
C ASP A 117 -22.62 7.48 -2.27
N ALA A 118 -21.39 7.78 -2.65
CA ALA A 118 -20.55 8.79 -1.99
C ALA A 118 -21.17 10.19 -2.04
N MET A 119 -21.82 10.56 -3.15
CA MET A 119 -22.59 11.81 -3.27
C MET A 119 -23.76 11.84 -2.29
N VAL A 120 -24.53 10.75 -2.20
CA VAL A 120 -25.68 10.64 -1.28
C VAL A 120 -25.21 10.69 0.18
N GLN A 121 -24.17 9.94 0.54
CA GLN A 121 -23.57 9.98 1.89
C GLN A 121 -23.08 11.38 2.26
N ARG A 122 -22.47 12.10 1.31
CA ARG A 122 -22.03 13.49 1.53
C ARG A 122 -23.21 14.44 1.71
N GLN A 123 -24.31 14.25 0.98
CA GLN A 123 -25.52 15.04 1.17
C GLN A 123 -26.21 14.73 2.51
N GLN A 124 -26.26 13.46 2.92
CA GLN A 124 -26.81 13.05 4.22
C GLN A 124 -25.98 13.63 5.39
N LYS A 125 -24.64 13.55 5.32
CA LYS A 125 -23.74 14.14 6.32
C LYS A 125 -23.87 15.66 6.44
N LYS A 126 -24.23 16.36 5.36
CA LYS A 126 -24.51 17.81 5.41
C LYS A 126 -25.85 18.14 6.07
N LYS A 127 -26.84 17.25 5.98
CA LYS A 127 -28.14 17.42 6.66
C LYS A 127 -28.05 17.12 8.16
N THR A 128 -27.13 16.24 8.57
CA THR A 128 -26.81 15.98 9.98
C THR A 128 -25.68 16.87 10.51
N ALA A 129 -25.64 18.13 10.08
CA ALA A 129 -24.70 19.09 10.63
C ALA A 129 -24.84 19.13 12.16
N ALA A 130 -23.71 18.88 12.80
CA ALA A 130 -23.52 18.57 14.21
C ALA A 130 -24.07 19.62 15.18
N PRO A 131 -24.37 19.22 16.44
CA PRO A 131 -24.56 20.18 17.53
C PRO A 131 -23.29 21.05 17.68
N PRO A 132 -23.42 22.32 18.11
CA PRO A 132 -22.31 23.26 18.19
C PRO A 132 -21.20 22.69 19.08
N ALA A 133 -19.98 22.63 18.53
CA ALA A 133 -18.79 22.26 19.26
C ALA A 133 -18.65 23.18 20.49
N ARG A 134 -18.70 22.57 21.68
CA ARG A 134 -18.40 23.25 22.94
C ARG A 134 -16.94 23.73 22.92
N ALA A 135 -16.74 24.97 22.49
CA ALA A 135 -15.44 25.63 22.40
C ALA A 135 -14.78 25.93 23.77
N GLY A 136 -15.40 25.53 24.89
CA GLY A 136 -14.90 25.80 26.25
C GLY A 136 -14.04 24.69 26.87
N ALA A 137 -14.21 23.42 26.49
CA ALA A 137 -13.60 22.30 27.23
C ALA A 137 -12.10 22.08 26.90
N ARG A 138 -11.64 22.50 25.71
CA ARG A 138 -10.24 22.27 25.28
C ARG A 138 -9.23 23.16 26.00
N LYS A 139 -9.64 24.35 26.46
CA LYS A 139 -8.74 25.28 27.15
C LYS A 139 -8.41 24.82 28.57
N ALA A 140 -9.40 24.31 29.30
CA ALA A 140 -9.18 23.74 30.63
C ALA A 140 -8.25 22.52 30.57
N ASP A 141 -8.47 21.61 29.61
CA ASP A 141 -7.62 20.43 29.40
C ASP A 141 -6.16 20.80 29.03
N GLU A 142 -5.94 21.91 28.31
CA GLU A 142 -4.60 22.38 27.90
C GLU A 142 -3.80 22.99 29.06
N GLU A 143 -4.46 23.60 30.05
CA GLU A 143 -3.81 24.16 31.23
C GLU A 143 -3.27 23.07 32.16
N VAL A 144 -3.98 21.94 32.31
CA VAL A 144 -3.53 20.72 33.03
C VAL A 144 -2.29 20.09 32.39
N LEU A 145 -2.20 20.18 31.06
CA LEU A 145 -1.15 19.58 30.25
C LEU A 145 0.09 20.46 30.10
N LYS A 146 0.17 21.59 30.81
CA LYS A 146 1.26 22.55 30.66
C LYS A 146 2.48 22.11 31.48
N GLY A 147 3.43 21.43 30.83
CA GLY A 147 4.71 21.02 31.40
C GLY A 147 5.68 20.46 30.35
N PRO A 148 6.96 20.24 30.69
CA PRO A 148 7.91 19.55 29.82
C PRO A 148 7.32 18.22 29.35
N LYS A 149 7.35 17.98 28.03
CA LYS A 149 6.73 16.77 27.44
C LYS A 149 7.27 15.52 28.12
N LEU A 150 6.37 14.72 28.69
CA LEU A 150 6.69 13.40 29.21
C LEU A 150 7.36 12.58 28.10
N GLY A 151 8.60 12.12 28.34
CA GLY A 151 9.30 11.20 27.44
C GLY A 151 8.55 9.87 27.27
N GLY A 152 8.98 9.04 26.31
CA GLY A 152 8.40 7.71 26.06
C GLY A 152 7.46 7.63 24.84
N SER A 153 6.71 6.52 24.72
CA SER A 153 5.83 6.24 23.57
C SER A 153 4.54 7.07 23.58
N ARG A 154 3.86 7.17 22.42
CA ARG A 154 2.57 7.90 22.31
C ARG A 154 1.51 7.38 23.28
N ASN A 155 1.50 6.06 23.51
CA ASN A 155 0.55 5.42 24.43
C ASN A 155 0.87 5.76 25.90
N ALA A 156 2.16 5.76 26.28
CA ALA A 156 2.59 6.19 27.62
C ALA A 156 2.22 7.65 27.90
N ARG A 157 2.32 8.53 26.89
CA ARG A 157 1.88 9.92 27.01
C ARG A 157 0.37 10.06 27.19
N ALA A 158 -0.44 9.24 26.51
CA ALA A 158 -1.90 9.26 26.67
C ALA A 158 -2.32 8.78 28.07
N ALA A 159 -1.73 7.68 28.58
CA ALA A 159 -2.03 7.19 29.91
C ALA A 159 -1.71 8.21 31.03
N MET A 160 -0.57 8.89 30.93
CA MET A 160 -0.20 9.94 31.90
C MET A 160 -1.11 11.17 31.79
N ARG A 161 -1.55 11.53 30.57
CA ARG A 161 -2.54 12.58 30.36
C ARG A 161 -3.85 12.26 31.08
N ASP A 162 -4.37 11.06 30.86
CA ASP A 162 -5.65 10.64 31.44
C ASP A 162 -5.58 10.59 32.97
N LEU A 163 -4.43 10.17 33.51
CA LEU A 163 -4.17 10.15 34.95
C LEU A 163 -4.09 11.56 35.56
N LEU A 164 -3.46 12.52 34.87
CA LEU A 164 -3.42 13.92 35.31
C LEU A 164 -4.81 14.58 35.26
N LEU A 165 -5.53 14.40 34.15
CA LEU A 165 -6.91 14.91 34.03
C LEU A 165 -7.85 14.29 35.07
N LYS A 166 -7.67 13.01 35.39
CA LYS A 166 -8.44 12.34 36.44
C LYS A 166 -8.14 12.92 37.83
N LYS A 167 -6.85 13.13 38.14
CA LYS A 167 -6.44 13.76 39.42
C LYS A 167 -6.98 15.16 39.59
N GLU A 168 -7.03 15.94 38.51
CA GLU A 168 -7.61 17.28 38.56
C GLU A 168 -9.12 17.25 38.80
N LYS A 169 -9.86 16.40 38.10
CA LYS A 169 -11.30 16.22 38.33
C LYS A 169 -11.61 15.76 39.76
N GLU A 170 -10.80 14.85 40.31
CA GLU A 170 -10.94 14.42 41.70
C GLU A 170 -10.63 15.55 42.70
N LYS A 171 -9.67 16.42 42.39
CA LYS A 171 -9.31 17.58 43.21
C LYS A 171 -10.38 18.68 43.15
N GLU A 172 -10.96 18.90 41.98
CA GLU A 172 -12.09 19.82 41.77
C GLU A 172 -13.34 19.32 42.51
N SER A 173 -13.63 18.01 42.49
CA SER A 173 -14.78 17.43 43.20
C SER A 173 -14.66 17.44 44.73
N ARG A 174 -13.45 17.62 45.28
CA ARG A 174 -13.17 17.65 46.72
C ARG A 174 -13.07 19.08 47.29
N ARG A 175 -13.13 20.10 46.44
CA ARG A 175 -13.21 21.51 46.84
C ARG A 175 -14.67 21.95 46.89
#